data_AF-A0A841GZG2-F1
#
_entry.id   AF-A0A841GZG2-F1
#
_cell.length_a   1.000
_cell.length_b   1.000
_cell.length_c   1.000
_cell.angle_alpha   90.00
_cell.angle_beta   90.00
_cell.angle_gamma   90.00
#
_symmetry.space_group_name_H-M   'P 1'
#
loop_
_entity.id
_entity.type
_entity.pdbx_description
1 polymer ?
#
loop_
_entity_poly.entity_id
_entity_poly.type
_entity_poly.pdbx_seq_one_letter_code
_entity_poly.pdbx_strand_id
1 'polypeptide(L)'
;MTGPEFVDVLLHEFPELEEDVRDNDGLLHMQMGDFAGLMQRAINERDLPRLKRCVHLAQRVWQTGEAHLRNALSVSCLEHLAFRGTTGQEAFALLTRELREEWEKLDRFQASLATPPRKRR
;
A
#
# COMPACT_ATOMS: atom_id res chain seq x y z
N MET A 1 -14.86 -2.71 7.58
CA MET A 1 -13.54 -3.26 7.89
C MET A 1 -12.84 -2.33 8.87
N THR A 2 -12.67 -2.78 10.10
CA THR A 2 -11.87 -2.13 11.15
C THR A 2 -10.40 -2.52 11.02
N GLY A 3 -9.53 -1.90 11.81
CA GLY A 3 -8.10 -2.28 11.88
C GLY A 3 -7.89 -3.75 12.29
N PRO A 4 -8.50 -4.24 13.39
CA PRO A 4 -8.41 -5.64 13.78
C PRO A 4 -8.95 -6.61 12.71
N GLU A 5 -10.09 -6.30 12.10
CA GLU A 5 -10.63 -7.13 11.00
C GLU A 5 -9.68 -7.19 9.79
N PHE A 6 -8.96 -6.10 9.50
CA PHE A 6 -7.92 -6.10 8.47
C PHE A 6 -6.76 -7.02 8.84
N VAL A 7 -6.27 -6.97 10.09
CA VAL A 7 -5.18 -7.83 10.58
C VAL A 7 -5.56 -9.30 10.49
N ASP A 8 -6.77 -9.67 10.91
CA ASP A 8 -7.26 -11.06 10.82
C ASP A 8 -7.27 -11.56 9.37
N VAL A 9 -7.76 -10.73 8.44
CA VAL A 9 -7.77 -11.07 7.01
C VAL A 9 -6.35 -11.13 6.44
N LEU A 10 -5.48 -10.20 6.81
CA LEU A 10 -4.09 -10.14 6.37
C LEU A 10 -3.34 -11.42 6.76
N LEU A 11 -3.46 -11.84 8.03
CA LEU A 11 -2.78 -13.04 8.53
C LEU A 11 -3.38 -14.34 8.00
N HIS A 12 -4.68 -14.35 7.69
CA HIS A 12 -5.30 -15.49 7.02
C HIS A 12 -4.83 -15.64 5.56
N GLU A 13 -4.69 -14.53 4.83
CA GLU A 13 -4.25 -14.56 3.42
C GLU A 13 -2.72 -14.69 3.27
N PHE A 14 -1.96 -14.17 4.24
CA PHE A 14 -0.50 -14.09 4.23
C PHE A 14 0.07 -14.45 5.61
N PRO A 15 0.01 -15.74 6.00
CA PRO A 15 0.51 -16.18 7.30
C PRO A 15 2.01 -15.94 7.49
N GLU A 16 2.78 -15.71 6.41
CA GLU A 16 4.19 -15.32 6.50
C GLU A 16 4.44 -13.98 7.19
N LEU A 17 3.41 -13.15 7.39
CA LEU A 17 3.50 -11.87 8.09
C LEU A 17 3.19 -11.97 9.60
N GLU A 18 2.89 -13.16 10.13
CA GLU A 18 2.40 -13.33 11.52
C GLU A 18 3.34 -12.74 12.57
N GLU A 19 4.64 -12.96 12.44
CA GLU A 19 5.65 -12.40 13.37
C GLU A 19 5.69 -10.87 13.28
N ASP A 20 5.93 -10.33 12.09
CA ASP A 20 6.03 -8.88 11.84
C ASP A 20 4.77 -8.11 12.30
N VAL A 21 3.59 -8.63 11.96
CA VAL A 21 2.30 -7.95 12.25
C VAL A 21 1.94 -8.04 13.74
N ARG A 22 2.33 -9.12 14.44
CA ARG A 22 2.10 -9.27 15.88
C ARG A 22 3.05 -8.42 16.71
N ASP A 23 4.30 -8.25 16.27
CA ASP A 23 5.22 -7.32 16.91
C ASP A 23 4.70 -5.88 16.86
N ASN A 24 3.86 -5.58 15.86
CA ASN A 24 3.17 -4.33 15.65
C ASN A 24 1.71 -4.31 16.16
N ASP A 25 1.32 -5.18 17.10
CA ASP A 25 -0.07 -5.25 17.59
C ASP A 25 -0.60 -3.90 18.10
N GLY A 26 -1.82 -3.55 17.68
CA GLY A 26 -2.46 -2.26 17.94
C GLY A 26 -1.86 -1.07 17.17
N LEU A 27 -0.75 -1.23 16.44
CA LEU A 27 -0.08 -0.18 15.68
C LEU A 27 -0.47 -0.26 14.19
N LEU A 28 -1.71 0.13 13.87
CA LEU A 28 -2.29 -0.05 12.53
C LEU A 28 -1.40 0.44 11.38
N HIS A 29 -0.74 1.58 11.53
CA HIS A 29 0.14 2.13 10.49
C HIS A 29 1.39 1.28 10.27
N MET A 30 1.93 0.67 11.33
CA MET A 30 3.07 -0.25 11.23
C MET A 30 2.65 -1.56 10.57
N GLN A 31 1.51 -2.13 10.99
CA GLN A 31 0.94 -3.34 10.37
C GLN A 31 0.60 -3.14 8.89
N MET A 32 0.13 -1.93 8.52
CA MET A 32 -0.09 -1.55 7.13
C MET A 32 1.23 -1.39 6.36
N GLY A 33 2.30 -0.96 7.04
CA GLY A 33 3.66 -0.95 6.52
C GLY A 33 4.20 -2.35 6.21
N ASP A 34 3.93 -3.33 7.07
CA ASP A 34 4.30 -4.74 6.83
C ASP A 34 3.61 -5.27 5.57
N PHE A 35 2.32 -4.93 5.41
CA PHE A 35 1.58 -5.22 4.19
C PHE A 35 2.16 -4.51 2.95
N ALA A 36 2.58 -3.26 3.09
CA ALA A 36 3.27 -2.53 2.01
C ALA A 36 4.59 -3.21 1.62
N GLY A 37 5.34 -3.68 2.60
CA GLY A 37 6.58 -4.44 2.40
C GLY A 37 6.34 -5.74 1.63
N LEU A 38 5.26 -6.47 1.94
CA LEU A 38 4.84 -7.64 1.17
C LEU A 38 4.52 -7.27 -0.29
N MET A 39 3.74 -6.22 -0.51
CA MET A 39 3.41 -5.74 -1.86
C MET A 39 4.66 -5.34 -2.65
N GLN A 40 5.57 -4.58 -2.03
CA GLN A 40 6.80 -4.14 -2.68
C GLN A 40 7.72 -5.31 -3.02
N ARG A 41 7.82 -6.33 -2.15
CA ARG A 41 8.55 -7.57 -2.45
C ARG A 41 7.96 -8.27 -3.68
N ALA A 42 6.64 -8.42 -3.74
CA ALA A 42 5.97 -9.02 -4.89
C ALA A 42 6.21 -8.24 -6.20
N ILE A 43 6.25 -6.89 -6.13
CA ILE A 43 6.64 -6.05 -7.28
C ILE A 43 8.09 -6.34 -7.69
N ASN A 44 9.03 -6.29 -6.75
CA ASN A 44 10.46 -6.47 -7.03
C ASN A 44 10.77 -7.85 -7.62
N GLU A 45 10.10 -8.89 -7.13
CA GLU A 45 10.28 -10.28 -7.55
C GLU A 45 9.45 -10.66 -8.79
N ARG A 46 8.62 -9.75 -9.30
CA ARG A 46 7.65 -9.99 -10.38
C ARG A 46 6.67 -11.14 -10.06
N ASP A 47 6.33 -11.31 -8.79
CA ASP A 47 5.31 -12.25 -8.32
C ASP A 47 3.92 -11.65 -8.52
N LEU A 48 3.48 -11.61 -9.78
CA LEU A 48 2.18 -11.04 -10.18
C LEU A 48 1.00 -11.75 -9.50
N PRO A 49 0.97 -13.08 -9.30
CA PRO A 49 -0.08 -13.74 -8.54
C PRO A 49 -0.20 -13.23 -7.09
N ARG A 50 0.92 -13.11 -6.37
CA ARG A 50 0.90 -12.54 -5.00
C ARG A 50 0.49 -11.08 -5.01
N LEU A 51 1.01 -10.28 -5.94
CA LEU A 51 0.63 -8.88 -6.07
C LEU A 51 -0.88 -8.72 -6.32
N LYS A 52 -1.48 -9.56 -7.18
CA LYS A 52 -2.95 -9.53 -7.42
C LYS A 52 -3.75 -9.79 -6.15
N ARG A 53 -3.32 -10.73 -5.30
CA ARG A 53 -3.97 -10.98 -4.00
C ARG A 53 -3.87 -9.76 -3.09
N CYS A 54 -2.68 -9.16 -3.00
CA CYS A 54 -2.49 -7.94 -2.22
C CYS A 54 -3.37 -6.79 -2.74
N VAL A 55 -3.42 -6.57 -4.06
CA VAL A 55 -4.28 -5.55 -4.67
C VAL A 55 -5.76 -5.82 -4.37
N HIS A 56 -6.19 -7.08 -4.36
CA HIS A 56 -7.56 -7.42 -3.99
C HIS A 56 -7.88 -7.05 -2.53
N LEU A 57 -6.98 -7.37 -1.60
CA LEU A 57 -7.12 -6.98 -0.19
C LEU A 57 -7.11 -5.45 -0.04
N ALA A 58 -6.18 -4.76 -0.68
CA ALA A 58 -6.11 -3.30 -0.69
C ALA A 58 -7.41 -2.66 -1.23
N GLN A 59 -7.98 -3.22 -2.30
CA GLN A 59 -9.25 -2.74 -2.84
C GLN A 59 -10.41 -2.95 -1.86
N ARG A 60 -10.46 -4.11 -1.20
CA ARG A 60 -11.47 -4.41 -0.18
C ARG A 60 -11.37 -3.44 1.01
N VAL A 61 -10.15 -3.15 1.46
CA VAL A 61 -9.87 -2.12 2.47
C VAL A 61 -10.35 -0.75 1.98
N TRP A 62 -10.04 -0.37 0.75
CA TRP A 62 -10.46 0.91 0.18
C TRP A 62 -11.99 1.08 0.12
N GLN A 63 -12.71 0.02 -0.23
CA GLN A 63 -14.16 0.05 -0.40
C GLN A 63 -14.95 -0.05 0.91
N THR A 64 -14.46 -0.87 1.86
CA THR A 64 -15.22 -1.25 3.06
C THR A 64 -14.56 -0.81 4.37
N GLY A 65 -13.33 -0.29 4.29
CA GLY A 65 -12.57 0.17 5.44
C GLY A 65 -13.10 1.47 6.05
N GLU A 66 -13.01 1.57 7.36
CA GLU A 66 -13.28 2.82 8.06
C GLU A 66 -12.28 3.91 7.64
N ALA A 67 -12.61 5.18 7.91
CA ALA A 67 -11.79 6.32 7.47
C ALA A 67 -10.32 6.21 7.92
N HIS A 68 -10.09 5.79 9.17
CA HIS A 68 -8.74 5.61 9.71
C HIS A 68 -7.95 4.51 8.98
N LEU A 69 -8.60 3.38 8.68
CA LEU A 69 -7.98 2.28 7.95
C LEU A 69 -7.66 2.66 6.49
N ARG A 70 -8.58 3.37 5.82
CA ARG A 70 -8.33 3.88 4.45
C ARG A 70 -7.20 4.91 4.43
N ASN A 71 -7.11 5.76 5.44
CA ASN A 71 -6.00 6.68 5.59
C ASN A 71 -4.67 5.92 5.75
N ALA A 72 -4.61 4.91 6.64
CA ALA A 72 -3.43 4.07 6.79
C ALA A 72 -3.05 3.36 5.47
N LEU A 73 -4.00 2.82 4.72
CA LEU A 73 -3.72 2.24 3.39
C LEU A 73 -3.09 3.27 2.44
N SER A 74 -3.58 4.50 2.43
CA SER A 74 -3.06 5.58 1.58
C SER A 74 -1.62 5.95 1.97
N VAL A 75 -1.38 6.37 3.22
CA VAL A 75 -0.09 6.95 3.64
C VAL A 75 0.94 5.93 4.12
N SER A 76 0.53 4.73 4.53
CA SER A 76 1.45 3.71 5.06
C SER A 76 1.61 2.51 4.13
N CYS A 77 0.88 2.47 3.01
CA CYS A 77 1.08 1.46 1.99
C CYS A 77 1.27 2.05 0.61
N LEU A 78 0.24 2.66 0.01
CA LEU A 78 0.32 3.16 -1.37
C LEU A 78 1.47 4.16 -1.54
N GLU A 79 1.62 5.08 -0.59
CA GLU A 79 2.68 6.09 -0.59
C GLU A 79 4.10 5.50 -0.70
N HIS A 80 4.30 4.27 -0.22
CA HIS A 80 5.61 3.61 -0.17
C HIS A 80 5.86 2.65 -1.34
N LEU A 81 4.88 2.42 -2.23
CA LEU A 81 5.05 1.53 -3.37
C LEU A 81 5.81 2.23 -4.51
N ALA A 82 6.89 1.59 -4.95
CA ALA A 82 7.73 2.04 -6.05
C ALA A 82 7.47 1.22 -7.33
N PHE A 83 6.83 1.84 -8.31
CA PHE A 83 6.59 1.27 -9.63
C PHE A 83 7.66 1.72 -10.64
N ARG A 84 8.88 1.18 -10.52
CA ARG A 84 10.02 1.55 -11.38
C ARG A 84 10.31 0.50 -12.46
N GLY A 85 10.75 0.95 -13.64
CA GLY A 85 11.12 0.08 -14.76
C GLY A 85 9.94 -0.66 -15.39
N THR A 86 10.24 -1.64 -16.24
CA THR A 86 9.22 -2.45 -16.95
C THR A 86 8.38 -3.28 -15.98
N THR A 87 9.00 -3.89 -14.98
CA THR A 87 8.30 -4.63 -13.91
C THR A 87 7.33 -3.72 -13.15
N GLY A 88 7.74 -2.48 -12.87
CA GLY A 88 6.88 -1.48 -12.22
C GLY A 88 5.66 -1.13 -13.04
N GLN A 89 5.78 -1.03 -14.37
CA GLN A 89 4.63 -0.75 -15.25
C GLN A 89 3.60 -1.88 -15.25
N GLU A 90 4.07 -3.14 -15.32
CA GLU A 90 3.19 -4.31 -15.22
C GLU A 90 2.47 -4.36 -13.86
N ALA A 91 3.22 -4.12 -12.77
CA ALA A 91 2.67 -4.06 -11.43
C ALA A 91 1.64 -2.92 -11.25
N PHE A 92 1.92 -1.73 -11.78
CA PHE A 92 1.02 -0.59 -11.72
C PHE A 92 -0.28 -0.84 -12.49
N ALA A 93 -0.20 -1.56 -13.61
CA ALA A 93 -1.38 -1.96 -14.38
C ALA A 93 -2.32 -2.92 -13.61
N LEU A 94 -1.79 -3.66 -12.62
CA LEU A 94 -2.59 -4.56 -11.79
C LEU A 94 -3.42 -3.83 -10.72
N LEU A 95 -3.04 -2.61 -10.33
CA LEU A 95 -3.85 -1.81 -9.42
C LEU A 95 -5.26 -1.60 -9.98
N THR A 96 -6.25 -1.46 -9.12
CA THR A 96 -7.57 -0.98 -9.53
C THR A 96 -7.50 0.50 -9.90
N ARG A 97 -8.54 1.01 -10.56
CA ARG A 97 -8.58 2.43 -10.95
C ARG A 97 -8.51 3.34 -9.73
N GLU A 98 -9.25 3.03 -8.67
CA GLU A 98 -9.32 3.84 -7.45
C GLU A 98 -7.96 3.88 -6.73
N LEU A 99 -7.28 2.73 -6.63
CA LEU A 99 -5.96 2.66 -6.01
C LEU A 99 -4.88 3.38 -6.84
N ARG A 100 -4.97 3.32 -8.18
CA ARG A 100 -4.08 4.11 -9.06
C ARG A 100 -4.29 5.60 -8.87
N GLU A 101 -5.55 6.05 -8.87
CA GLU A 101 -5.89 7.47 -8.71
C GLU A 101 -5.34 8.02 -7.38
N GLU A 102 -5.46 7.25 -6.28
CA GLU A 102 -4.90 7.66 -4.99
C GLU A 102 -3.36 7.63 -4.99
N TRP A 103 -2.73 6.58 -5.55
CA TRP A 103 -1.27 6.52 -5.65
C TRP A 103 -0.70 7.71 -6.44
N GLU A 104 -1.27 8.03 -7.61
CA GLU A 104 -0.80 9.15 -8.43
C GLU A 104 -0.99 10.51 -7.73
N LYS A 105 -2.03 10.64 -6.90
CA LYS A 105 -2.24 11.84 -6.08
C LYS A 105 -1.14 11.98 -5.03
N LEU A 106 -0.74 10.90 -4.37
CA LEU A 106 0.36 10.89 -3.41
C LEU A 106 1.70 11.18 -4.09
N ASP A 107 1.99 10.55 -5.22
CA ASP A 107 3.22 10.77 -6.00
C ASP A 107 3.36 12.24 -6.46
N ARG A 108 2.28 12.83 -6.99
CA ARG A 108 2.24 14.27 -7.34
C ARG A 108 2.47 15.16 -6.14
N PHE A 109 1.88 14.83 -4.99
CA PHE A 109 2.05 15.60 -3.76
C PHE A 109 3.52 15.57 -3.31
N GLN A 110 4.14 14.40 -3.26
CA GLN A 110 5.57 14.25 -2.94
C GLN A 110 6.48 15.01 -3.91
N ALA A 111 6.21 14.92 -5.22
CA ALA A 111 6.96 15.67 -6.24
C ALA A 111 6.86 17.19 -6.02
N SER A 112 5.71 17.68 -5.56
CA SER A 112 5.51 19.10 -5.23
C SER A 112 6.34 19.54 -4.02
N LEU A 113 6.51 18.66 -3.02
CA LEU A 113 7.36 18.93 -1.85
C LEU A 113 8.85 18.92 -2.18
N ALA A 114 9.26 18.10 -3.17
CA ALA A 114 10.65 18.00 -3.61
C ALA A 114 11.13 19.22 -4.43
N THR A 115 10.21 20.06 -4.92
CA THR A 115 10.55 21.27 -5.70
C THR A 115 10.66 22.49 -4.78
N PRO A 116 11.85 23.07 -4.54
CA PRO A 116 11.96 24.24 -3.70
C PRO A 116 11.20 25.43 -4.33
N PRO A 117 10.51 26.27 -3.53
CA PRO A 117 9.82 27.43 -4.07
C PRO A 117 10.82 28.35 -4.78
N ARG A 118 10.53 28.71 -6.04
CA ARG A 118 11.30 29.70 -6.79
C ARG A 118 11.33 31.01 -5.98
N LYS A 119 12.50 31.36 -5.42
CA LYS A 119 12.74 32.68 -4.82
C LYS A 119 12.42 33.73 -5.89
N ARG A 120 11.33 34.49 -5.69
CA ARG A 120 11.05 35.70 -6.47
C ARG A 120 12.17 36.70 -6.16
N ARG A 121 12.94 37.07 -7.19
CA ARG A 121 13.84 38.23 -7.16
C ARG A 121 13.04 39.50 -7.43
#